data_AF-A0A842VQV3-F1
#
_entry.id   AF-A0A842VQV3-F1
#
_cell.length_a   1.000
_cell.length_b   1.000
_cell.length_c   1.000
_cell.angle_alpha   90.00
_cell.angle_beta   90.00
_cell.angle_gamma   90.00
#
_symmetry.space_group_name_H-M   'P 1'
#
loop_
_entity.id
_entity.type
_entity.pdbx_description
1 polymer ?
#
loop_
_entity_poly.entity_id
_entity_poly.type
_entity_poly.pdbx_seq_one_letter_code
_entity_poly.pdbx_strand_id
1 'polypeptide(L)'
;MEKAPHLELNPDFIDLYSRTVLKKEFGFPEFEGEFQLATLEGKYIMTRSGKIIWVSLIMSEKPPIIFTEEALNLFTTRFENLYKDELRNLYTEYSGNTSVLKSDNKKRQTVNQLSEEIFFLSVNLPHSLESIKNIEKTKLTKKIWKLAKKLTKKNDKKIIIRELLIDAIEKLEFDKEDIEKTIYNLIIKKAIKPIDI
;
A
#
# COMPACT_ATOMS: atom_id res chain seq x y z
N MET A 1 16.72 16.55 -2.49
CA MET A 1 15.94 15.35 -2.13
C MET A 1 15.67 15.43 -0.64
N GLU A 2 14.45 15.76 -0.25
CA GLU A 2 14.03 15.58 1.13
C GLU A 2 14.07 14.09 1.43
N LYS A 3 14.91 13.69 2.39
CA LYS A 3 14.88 12.32 2.92
C LYS A 3 13.48 12.08 3.48
N ALA A 4 12.93 10.89 3.26
CA ALA A 4 11.73 10.46 3.99
C ALA A 4 11.96 10.74 5.48
N PRO A 5 10.99 11.34 6.21
CA PRO A 5 11.16 11.65 7.61
C PRO A 5 11.62 10.39 8.33
N HIS A 6 12.72 10.49 9.09
CA HIS A 6 13.23 9.41 9.89
C HIS A 6 12.06 8.83 10.71
N LEU A 7 11.58 7.66 10.32
CA LEU A 7 10.54 6.90 11.02
C LEU A 7 11.18 6.35 12.30
N GLU A 8 11.42 7.22 13.28
CA GLU A 8 11.65 6.80 14.65
C GLU A 8 10.31 6.31 15.21
N LEU A 9 10.06 5.01 15.03
CA LEU A 9 8.96 4.34 15.72
C LEU A 9 9.25 4.41 17.22
N ASN A 10 8.30 4.96 17.99
CA ASN A 10 8.38 5.02 19.44
C ASN A 10 8.62 3.59 20.00
N PRO A 11 9.73 3.32 20.70
CA PRO A 11 10.03 2.00 21.26
C PRO A 11 8.92 1.46 22.16
N ASP A 12 8.27 2.33 22.94
CA ASP A 12 7.17 1.96 23.83
C ASP A 12 5.96 1.48 23.04
N PHE A 13 5.71 2.09 21.88
CA PHE A 13 4.63 1.67 20.97
C PHE A 13 4.94 0.32 20.32
N ILE A 14 6.20 0.07 19.93
CA ILE A 14 6.61 -1.22 19.36
C ILE A 14 6.40 -2.34 20.39
N ASP A 15 6.81 -2.09 21.64
CA ASP A 15 6.65 -3.05 22.72
C ASP A 15 5.17 -3.30 23.06
N LEU A 16 4.37 -2.23 23.11
CA LEU A 16 2.91 -2.35 23.27
C LEU A 16 2.30 -3.19 22.15
N TYR A 17 2.56 -2.83 20.89
CA TYR A 17 2.06 -3.56 19.72
C TYR A 17 2.46 -5.04 19.78
N SER A 18 3.72 -5.34 20.06
CA SER A 18 4.24 -6.71 20.18
C SER A 18 3.50 -7.51 21.26
N ARG A 19 3.26 -6.90 22.42
CA ARG A 19 2.47 -7.53 23.49
C ARG A 19 1.04 -7.80 23.07
N THR A 20 0.41 -6.85 22.38
CA THR A 20 -0.96 -7.01 21.85
C THR A 20 -1.05 -8.14 20.83
N VAL A 21 -0.03 -8.31 19.96
CA VAL A 21 0.07 -9.45 19.04
C VAL A 21 0.18 -10.77 19.80
N LEU A 22 1.11 -10.86 20.77
CA LEU A 22 1.35 -12.09 21.54
C LEU A 22 0.12 -12.53 22.33
N LYS A 23 -0.64 -11.57 22.86
CA LYS A 23 -1.87 -11.84 23.61
C LYS A 23 -3.09 -12.12 22.72
N LYS A 24 -2.95 -12.03 21.39
CA LYS A 24 -4.05 -12.14 20.41
C LYS A 24 -5.20 -11.16 20.70
N GLU A 25 -4.86 -10.01 21.27
CA GLU A 25 -5.81 -8.91 21.52
C GLU A 25 -6.11 -8.13 20.23
N PHE A 26 -5.32 -8.37 19.19
CA PHE A 26 -5.54 -7.89 17.83
C PHE A 26 -6.21 -8.97 16.99
N GLY A 27 -7.26 -8.60 16.25
CA GLY A 27 -7.69 -9.40 15.11
C GLY A 27 -6.59 -9.37 14.05
N PHE A 28 -6.05 -10.54 13.71
CA PHE A 28 -5.19 -10.73 12.55
C PHE A 28 -5.97 -11.42 11.44
N PRO A 29 -5.71 -11.07 10.17
CA PRO A 29 -6.31 -11.76 9.04
C PRO A 29 -5.95 -13.24 9.08
N GLU A 30 -6.97 -14.10 8.94
CA GLU A 30 -6.84 -15.55 9.06
C GLU A 30 -6.42 -16.20 7.74
N PHE A 31 -6.86 -15.64 6.60
CA PHE A 31 -6.60 -16.22 5.29
C PHE A 31 -5.56 -15.41 4.49
N GLU A 32 -4.80 -16.10 3.62
CA GLU A 32 -3.80 -15.47 2.75
C GLU A 32 -4.44 -14.36 1.90
N GLY A 33 -3.80 -13.18 1.89
CA GLY A 33 -4.25 -12.04 1.11
C GLY A 33 -5.34 -11.19 1.77
N GLU A 34 -5.87 -11.60 2.92
CA GLU A 34 -6.82 -10.79 3.68
C GLU A 34 -6.16 -9.59 4.34
N PHE A 35 -6.96 -8.55 4.52
CA PHE A 35 -6.62 -7.33 5.21
C PHE A 35 -7.47 -7.17 6.47
N GLN A 36 -6.85 -6.65 7.52
CA GLN A 36 -7.55 -6.24 8.73
C GLN A 36 -7.09 -4.84 9.13
N LEU A 37 -8.07 -3.96 9.37
CA LEU A 37 -7.83 -2.63 9.93
C LEU A 37 -8.23 -2.64 11.40
N ALA A 38 -7.36 -2.10 12.23
CA ALA A 38 -7.60 -1.91 13.66
C ALA A 38 -6.94 -0.63 14.15
N THR A 39 -7.18 -0.30 15.41
CA THR A 39 -6.66 0.92 16.05
C THR A 39 -6.01 0.60 17.38
N LEU A 40 -4.85 1.20 17.66
CA LEU A 40 -4.13 1.04 18.92
C LEU A 40 -3.57 2.41 19.33
N GLU A 41 -3.97 2.90 20.51
CA GLU A 41 -3.54 4.22 21.04
C GLU A 41 -3.65 5.38 20.02
N GLY A 42 -4.76 5.43 19.29
CA GLY A 42 -5.00 6.47 18.29
C GLY A 42 -4.19 6.32 16.99
N LYS A 43 -3.39 5.25 16.84
CA LYS A 43 -2.77 4.86 15.57
C LYS A 43 -3.67 3.89 14.82
N TYR A 44 -3.64 3.98 13.49
CA TYR A 44 -4.30 3.05 12.59
C TYR A 44 -3.31 1.97 12.18
N ILE A 45 -3.74 0.71 12.23
CA ILE A 45 -2.91 -0.45 11.90
C ILE A 45 -3.66 -1.25 10.84
N MET A 46 -3.09 -1.28 9.63
CA MET A 46 -3.58 -2.14 8.55
C MET A 46 -2.63 -3.32 8.41
N THR A 47 -3.16 -4.52 8.60
CA THR A 47 -2.40 -5.76 8.49
C THR A 47 -2.86 -6.56 7.29
N ARG A 48 -1.90 -7.10 6.52
CA ARG A 48 -2.15 -8.07 5.46
C ARG A 48 -1.54 -9.41 5.82
N SER A 49 -2.27 -10.49 5.56
CA SER A 49 -1.73 -11.85 5.59
C SER A 49 -0.96 -12.17 4.31
N GLY A 50 0.33 -12.48 4.44
CA GLY A 50 1.16 -13.09 3.41
C GLY A 50 1.06 -14.62 3.42
N LYS A 51 1.94 -15.30 2.69
CA LYS A 51 2.04 -16.76 2.70
C LYS A 51 2.72 -17.30 3.95
N ILE A 52 3.66 -16.54 4.50
CA ILE A 52 4.55 -16.95 5.58
C ILE A 52 4.50 -15.95 6.74
N ILE A 53 4.17 -14.68 6.45
CA ILE A 53 4.20 -13.59 7.44
C ILE A 53 2.92 -12.77 7.44
N TRP A 54 2.66 -12.08 8.53
CA TRP A 54 1.80 -10.89 8.53
C TRP A 54 2.67 -9.64 8.34
N VAL A 55 2.17 -8.69 7.54
CA VAL A 55 2.79 -7.37 7.42
C VAL A 55 1.80 -6.32 7.90
N SER A 56 2.20 -5.52 8.86
CA SER A 56 1.39 -4.43 9.39
C SER A 56 2.00 -3.07 9.05
N LEU A 57 1.16 -2.19 8.50
CA LEU A 57 1.45 -0.78 8.32
C LEU A 57 0.79 0.02 9.44
N ILE A 58 1.60 0.78 10.18
CA ILE A 58 1.16 1.63 11.28
C ILE A 58 1.15 3.09 10.81
N MET A 59 0.03 3.77 11.00
CA MET A 59 -0.20 5.14 10.53
C MET A 59 -0.77 6.03 11.63
N SER A 60 -0.37 7.30 11.62
CA SER A 60 -0.92 8.31 12.55
C SER A 60 -2.30 8.80 12.15
N GLU A 61 -2.69 8.63 10.88
CA GLU A 61 -3.95 9.07 10.32
C GLU A 61 -4.65 7.91 9.63
N LYS A 62 -5.97 8.00 9.48
CA LYS A 62 -6.75 6.97 8.80
C LYS A 62 -6.29 6.91 7.35
N PRO A 63 -5.68 5.80 6.88
CA PRO A 63 -5.29 5.70 5.49
C PRO A 63 -6.49 5.84 4.56
N PRO A 64 -6.31 6.35 3.34
CA PRO A 64 -7.18 5.97 2.24
C PRO A 64 -6.98 4.46 2.03
N ILE A 65 -7.97 3.67 2.48
CA ILE A 65 -7.90 2.20 2.65
C ILE A 65 -7.33 1.54 1.40
N ILE A 66 -7.78 2.01 0.24
CA ILE A 66 -7.48 1.52 -1.09
C ILE A 66 -6.00 1.57 -1.48
N PHE A 67 -5.35 2.74 -1.38
CA PHE A 67 -3.93 2.87 -1.75
C PHE A 67 -3.03 2.09 -0.80
N THR A 68 -3.52 1.99 0.43
CA THR A 68 -2.81 1.35 1.52
C THR A 68 -2.86 -0.16 1.36
N GLU A 69 -4.01 -0.72 0.97
CA GLU A 69 -4.15 -2.13 0.61
C GLU A 69 -3.27 -2.49 -0.60
N GLU A 70 -3.25 -1.67 -1.65
CA GLU A 70 -2.43 -1.92 -2.84
C GLU A 70 -0.94 -1.89 -2.51
N ALA A 71 -0.48 -0.84 -1.82
CA ALA A 71 0.91 -0.71 -1.41
C ALA A 71 1.32 -1.85 -0.48
N LEU A 72 0.48 -2.20 0.49
CA LEU A 72 0.74 -3.29 1.42
C LEU A 72 0.74 -4.65 0.70
N ASN A 73 -0.14 -4.87 -0.27
CA ASN A 73 -0.13 -6.07 -1.12
C ASN A 73 1.18 -6.23 -1.90
N LEU A 74 1.60 -5.15 -2.57
CA LEU A 74 2.83 -5.14 -3.36
C LEU A 74 4.04 -5.35 -2.46
N PHE A 75 4.06 -4.68 -1.30
CA PHE A 75 5.11 -4.82 -0.30
C PHE A 75 5.19 -6.25 0.22
N THR A 76 4.10 -6.82 0.74
CA THR A 76 4.11 -8.18 1.27
C THR A 76 4.58 -9.19 0.22
N THR A 77 4.06 -9.09 -1.01
CA THR A 77 4.43 -10.01 -2.08
C THR A 77 5.91 -9.92 -2.45
N ARG A 78 6.44 -8.70 -2.61
CA ARG A 78 7.85 -8.50 -2.96
C ARG A 78 8.78 -8.85 -1.81
N PHE A 79 8.42 -8.49 -0.58
CA PHE A 79 9.20 -8.80 0.61
C PHE A 79 9.33 -10.31 0.80
N GLU A 80 8.22 -11.07 0.73
CA GLU A 80 8.26 -12.52 0.85
C GLU A 80 9.08 -13.17 -0.27
N ASN A 81 9.02 -12.65 -1.50
CA ASN A 81 9.83 -13.18 -2.59
C ASN A 81 11.32 -12.87 -2.44
N LEU A 82 11.67 -11.67 -1.97
CA LEU A 82 13.06 -11.23 -1.79
C LEU A 82 13.75 -11.88 -0.59
N TYR A 83 13.01 -12.14 0.47
CA TYR A 83 13.52 -12.63 1.76
C TYR A 83 12.99 -14.04 2.12
N LYS A 84 12.51 -14.80 1.13
CA LYS A 84 11.80 -16.07 1.35
C LYS A 84 12.58 -17.06 2.20
N ASP A 85 13.87 -17.21 1.88
CA ASP A 85 14.73 -18.20 2.51
C ASP A 85 15.09 -17.77 3.94
N GLU A 86 15.37 -16.48 4.14
CA GLU A 86 15.59 -15.89 5.45
C GLU A 86 14.36 -16.01 6.35
N LEU A 87 13.16 -15.77 5.82
CA LEU A 87 11.90 -15.89 6.55
C LEU A 87 11.61 -17.32 6.98
N ARG A 88 11.89 -18.30 6.10
CA ARG A 88 11.77 -19.73 6.42
C ARG A 88 12.72 -20.15 7.53
N ASN A 89 13.92 -19.58 7.53
CA ASN A 89 14.98 -19.95 8.45
C ASN A 89 15.03 -19.06 9.70
N LEU A 90 14.16 -18.05 9.80
CA LEU A 90 14.22 -17.01 10.84
C LEU A 90 14.14 -17.59 12.24
N TYR A 91 13.23 -18.54 12.47
CA TYR A 91 13.00 -19.14 13.78
C TYR A 91 13.80 -20.43 14.01
N THR A 92 14.39 -21.00 12.98
CA THR A 92 15.16 -22.25 13.05
C THR A 92 16.66 -21.97 13.12
N GLU A 93 17.23 -21.39 12.07
CA GLU A 93 18.67 -21.14 11.94
C GLU A 93 19.08 -19.82 12.61
N TYR A 94 18.22 -18.81 12.56
CA TYR A 94 18.56 -17.47 13.04
C TYR A 94 18.07 -17.17 14.46
N SER A 95 17.35 -18.10 15.11
CA SER A 95 16.82 -17.92 16.48
C SER A 95 16.07 -16.59 16.70
N GLY A 96 15.35 -16.12 15.68
CA GLY A 96 14.64 -14.83 15.71
C GLY A 96 15.53 -13.60 15.51
N ASN A 97 16.78 -13.76 15.06
CA ASN A 97 17.69 -12.64 14.83
C ASN A 97 17.26 -11.80 13.62
N THR A 98 16.49 -10.75 13.90
CA THR A 98 15.99 -9.79 12.91
C THR A 98 17.07 -8.93 12.25
N SER A 99 18.30 -8.92 12.78
CA SER A 99 19.42 -8.18 12.17
C SER A 99 19.88 -8.79 10.84
N VAL A 100 19.55 -10.06 10.57
CA VAL A 100 19.85 -10.73 9.30
C VAL A 100 19.12 -10.05 8.14
N LEU A 101 17.89 -9.60 8.36
CA LEU A 101 17.09 -8.84 7.39
C LEU A 101 17.58 -7.37 7.22
N LYS A 102 18.40 -6.88 8.17
CA LYS A 102 19.03 -5.55 8.14
C LYS A 102 20.45 -5.58 7.55
N SER A 103 21.00 -6.77 7.29
CA SER A 103 22.33 -6.88 6.70
C SER A 103 22.28 -6.46 5.23
N ASP A 104 22.93 -5.34 4.91
CA ASP A 104 23.01 -4.80 3.55
C ASP A 104 23.76 -5.78 2.64
N ASN A 105 23.01 -6.67 2.00
CA ASN A 105 23.55 -7.45 0.91
C ASN A 105 23.67 -6.52 -0.30
N LYS A 106 24.90 -6.15 -0.70
CA LYS A 106 25.18 -5.17 -1.78
C LYS A 106 24.46 -5.44 -3.12
N LYS A 107 23.89 -6.64 -3.31
CA LYS A 107 23.15 -7.05 -4.52
C LYS A 107 21.63 -7.12 -4.33
N ARG A 108 21.09 -7.00 -3.12
CA ARG A 108 19.65 -7.06 -2.85
C ARG A 108 19.15 -5.72 -2.30
N GLN A 109 17.93 -5.39 -2.68
CA GLN A 109 17.23 -4.22 -2.16
C GLN A 109 16.95 -4.39 -0.67
N THR A 110 17.30 -3.38 0.15
CA THR A 110 17.06 -3.41 1.60
C THR A 110 15.57 -3.25 1.91
N VAL A 111 15.13 -3.63 3.11
CA VAL A 111 13.73 -3.45 3.54
C VAL A 111 13.32 -1.99 3.47
N ASN A 112 14.20 -1.07 3.88
CA ASN A 112 13.94 0.37 3.82
C ASN A 112 13.81 0.85 2.36
N GLN A 113 14.69 0.40 1.47
CA GLN A 113 14.60 0.73 0.05
C GLN A 113 13.32 0.15 -0.59
N LEU A 114 12.91 -1.05 -0.18
CA LEU A 114 11.68 -1.67 -0.66
C LEU A 114 10.44 -0.92 -0.15
N SER A 115 10.43 -0.49 1.11
CA SER A 115 9.34 0.32 1.66
C SER A 115 9.29 1.69 1.03
N GLU A 116 10.43 2.36 0.88
CA GLU A 116 10.49 3.66 0.21
C GLU A 116 10.03 3.52 -1.23
N GLU A 117 10.55 2.55 -1.99
CA GLU A 117 10.09 2.29 -3.35
C GLU A 117 8.58 2.07 -3.38
N ILE A 118 8.03 1.13 -2.63
CA ILE A 118 6.63 0.73 -2.82
C ILE A 118 5.65 1.80 -2.33
N PHE A 119 5.89 2.39 -1.16
CA PHE A 119 4.99 3.39 -0.59
C PHE A 119 5.17 4.78 -1.22
N PHE A 120 6.35 5.09 -1.76
CA PHE A 120 6.56 6.32 -2.55
C PHE A 120 6.11 6.17 -4.01
N LEU A 121 6.37 5.01 -4.64
CA LEU A 121 5.96 4.74 -6.02
C LEU A 121 4.46 4.50 -6.14
N SER A 122 3.78 3.81 -5.22
CA SER A 122 2.32 3.60 -5.32
C SER A 122 1.53 4.91 -5.45
N VAL A 123 2.05 5.99 -4.87
CA VAL A 123 1.44 7.32 -4.91
C VAL A 123 1.84 8.12 -6.16
N ASN A 124 3.03 7.87 -6.72
CA ASN A 124 3.63 8.68 -7.79
C ASN A 124 3.86 7.93 -9.12
N LEU A 125 3.49 6.65 -9.23
CA LEU A 125 3.71 5.87 -10.44
C LEU A 125 2.85 6.45 -11.57
N PRO A 126 3.41 6.65 -12.78
CA PRO A 126 2.58 6.95 -13.93
C PRO A 126 1.74 5.73 -14.31
N HIS A 127 0.46 5.97 -14.56
CA HIS A 127 -0.50 4.98 -15.03
C HIS A 127 -0.99 5.33 -16.43
N SER A 128 -1.29 4.30 -17.22
CA SER A 128 -1.99 4.41 -18.50
C SER A 128 -3.50 4.27 -18.29
N LEU A 129 -4.26 4.80 -19.25
CA LEU A 129 -5.71 4.57 -19.35
C LEU A 129 -6.02 3.52 -20.39
N GLU A 130 -6.77 2.52 -19.96
CA GLU A 130 -7.24 1.40 -20.77
C GLU A 130 -8.74 1.53 -21.06
N SER A 131 -9.39 0.45 -21.48
CA SER A 131 -10.83 0.45 -21.76
C SER A 131 -11.69 0.31 -20.50
N ILE A 132 -12.72 1.15 -20.36
CA ILE A 132 -13.79 1.00 -19.35
C ILE A 132 -15.00 0.20 -19.86
N LYS A 133 -14.86 -0.57 -20.95
CA LYS A 133 -16.01 -1.28 -21.56
C LYS A 133 -16.73 -2.21 -20.57
N ASN A 134 -15.99 -2.86 -19.69
CA ASN A 134 -16.50 -3.86 -18.75
C ASN A 134 -16.70 -3.31 -17.32
N ILE A 135 -16.77 -1.98 -17.17
CA ILE A 135 -16.92 -1.32 -15.87
C ILE A 135 -18.29 -0.64 -15.81
N GLU A 136 -18.95 -0.74 -14.66
CA GLU A 136 -20.23 -0.08 -14.41
C GLU A 136 -20.12 1.45 -14.60
N LYS A 137 -20.97 1.98 -15.47
CA LYS A 137 -20.89 3.39 -15.91
C LYS A 137 -21.80 4.28 -15.08
N THR A 138 -21.54 4.35 -13.78
CA THR A 138 -22.23 5.29 -12.89
C THR A 138 -21.91 6.75 -13.27
N LYS A 139 -22.69 7.71 -12.74
CA LYS A 139 -22.43 9.15 -12.93
C LYS A 139 -21.03 9.53 -12.43
N LEU A 140 -20.62 8.96 -11.29
CA LEU A 140 -19.31 9.19 -10.68
C LEU A 140 -18.18 8.59 -11.52
N THR A 141 -18.30 7.32 -11.93
CA THR A 141 -17.31 6.66 -12.81
C THR A 141 -17.08 7.45 -14.09
N LYS A 142 -18.16 7.93 -14.74
CA LYS A 142 -18.06 8.75 -15.96
C LYS A 142 -17.33 10.08 -15.71
N LYS A 143 -17.58 10.74 -14.58
CA LYS A 143 -16.92 12.01 -14.22
C LYS A 143 -15.44 11.82 -13.90
N ILE A 144 -15.09 10.83 -13.08
CA ILE A 144 -13.70 10.47 -12.77
C ILE A 144 -12.94 10.07 -14.03
N TRP A 145 -13.55 9.25 -14.89
CA TRP A 145 -12.94 8.85 -16.16
C TRP A 145 -12.68 10.04 -17.09
N LYS A 146 -13.57 11.05 -17.10
CA LYS A 146 -13.38 12.29 -17.85
C LYS A 146 -12.21 13.11 -17.31
N LEU A 147 -12.05 13.21 -15.99
CA LEU A 147 -10.89 13.86 -15.36
C LEU A 147 -9.60 13.12 -15.70
N ALA A 148 -9.58 11.80 -15.58
CA ALA A 148 -8.43 10.98 -15.93
C ALA A 148 -8.01 11.17 -17.41
N LYS A 149 -8.98 11.22 -18.33
CA LYS A 149 -8.75 11.53 -19.75
C LYS A 149 -8.19 12.94 -19.98
N LYS A 150 -8.56 13.90 -19.14
CA LYS A 150 -8.03 15.27 -19.23
C LYS A 150 -6.58 15.32 -18.76
N LEU A 151 -6.27 14.65 -17.65
CA LEU A 151 -4.92 14.56 -17.10
C LEU A 151 -3.96 13.83 -18.05
N THR A 152 -4.37 12.68 -18.62
CA THR A 152 -3.56 11.96 -19.63
C THR A 152 -3.21 12.82 -20.85
N LYS A 153 -4.12 13.66 -21.32
CA LYS A 153 -3.85 14.56 -22.45
C LYS A 153 -2.81 15.63 -22.13
N LYS A 154 -2.69 16.02 -20.86
CA LYS A 154 -1.73 17.03 -20.40
C LYS A 154 -0.34 16.43 -20.17
N ASN A 155 -0.27 15.16 -19.75
CA ASN A 155 0.95 14.53 -19.24
C ASN A 155 1.41 13.34 -20.12
N ASP A 156 1.53 13.52 -21.44
CA ASP A 156 2.06 12.50 -22.37
C ASP A 156 1.43 11.11 -22.24
N LYS A 157 0.09 11.06 -22.14
CA LYS A 157 -0.71 9.83 -21.96
C LYS A 157 -0.52 9.10 -20.62
N LYS A 158 0.11 9.75 -19.64
CA LYS A 158 0.31 9.23 -18.28
C LYS A 158 -0.60 9.96 -17.29
N ILE A 159 -1.00 9.29 -16.22
CA ILE A 159 -1.63 9.93 -15.06
C ILE A 159 -0.96 9.48 -13.78
N ILE A 160 -0.88 10.38 -12.82
CA ILE A 160 -0.51 10.04 -11.44
C ILE A 160 -1.81 9.94 -10.66
N ILE A 161 -2.01 8.83 -9.93
CA ILE A 161 -3.30 8.62 -9.24
C ILE A 161 -3.54 9.67 -8.17
N ARG A 162 -2.48 10.11 -7.47
CA ARG A 162 -2.57 11.21 -6.51
C ARG A 162 -3.14 12.47 -7.14
N GLU A 163 -2.68 12.85 -8.33
CA GLU A 163 -3.18 14.02 -9.05
C GLU A 163 -4.66 13.83 -9.43
N LEU A 164 -5.03 12.64 -9.91
CA LEU A 164 -6.42 12.31 -10.22
C LEU A 164 -7.32 12.39 -8.99
N LEU A 165 -6.85 11.90 -7.84
CA LEU A 165 -7.58 11.92 -6.59
C LEU A 165 -7.80 13.36 -6.09
N ILE A 166 -6.73 14.18 -6.06
CA ILE A 166 -6.81 15.60 -5.69
C ILE A 166 -7.78 16.33 -6.61
N ASP A 167 -7.61 16.19 -7.93
CA ASP A 167 -8.49 16.82 -8.93
C ASP A 167 -9.95 16.39 -8.76
N ALA A 168 -10.19 15.11 -8.44
CA ALA A 168 -11.53 14.59 -8.26
C ALA A 168 -12.19 15.13 -6.99
N ILE A 169 -11.48 15.15 -5.85
CA ILE A 169 -11.99 15.68 -4.58
C ILE A 169 -12.28 17.18 -4.70
N GLU A 170 -11.41 17.95 -5.36
CA GLU A 170 -11.59 19.40 -5.49
C GLU A 170 -12.70 19.80 -6.48
N LYS A 171 -12.91 19.01 -7.53
CA LYS A 171 -13.77 19.42 -8.67
C LYS A 171 -15.08 18.67 -8.76
N LEU A 172 -15.23 17.55 -8.06
CA LEU A 172 -16.43 16.74 -8.11
C LEU A 172 -17.22 16.90 -6.80
N GLU A 173 -18.50 17.23 -6.92
CA GLU A 173 -19.46 17.29 -5.81
C GLU A 173 -19.91 15.87 -5.40
N PHE A 174 -18.98 15.05 -4.94
CA PHE A 174 -19.24 13.69 -4.42
C PHE A 174 -18.46 13.49 -3.12
N ASP A 175 -18.90 12.51 -2.33
CA ASP A 175 -18.17 12.13 -1.12
C ASP A 175 -16.76 11.62 -1.45
N LYS A 176 -15.80 11.96 -0.59
CA LYS A 176 -14.39 11.57 -0.75
C LYS A 176 -14.23 10.05 -0.81
N GLU A 177 -14.95 9.32 0.03
CA GLU A 177 -14.87 7.86 0.09
C GLU A 177 -15.42 7.21 -1.19
N ASP A 178 -16.49 7.77 -1.76
CA ASP A 178 -17.07 7.30 -3.03
C ASP A 178 -16.11 7.54 -4.21
N ILE A 179 -15.41 8.69 -4.21
CA ILE A 179 -14.38 9.00 -5.21
C ILE A 179 -13.24 8.00 -5.12
N GLU A 180 -12.70 7.76 -3.92
CA GLU A 180 -11.63 6.80 -3.68
C GLU A 180 -12.02 5.40 -4.16
N LYS A 181 -13.19 4.89 -3.72
CA LYS A 181 -13.73 3.59 -4.15
C LYS A 181 -13.89 3.48 -5.66
N THR A 182 -14.34 4.54 -6.31
CA THR A 182 -14.51 4.52 -7.77
C THR A 182 -13.17 4.50 -8.51
N ILE A 183 -12.18 5.26 -8.07
CA ILE A 183 -10.81 5.23 -8.62
C ILE A 183 -10.22 3.82 -8.43
N TYR A 184 -10.40 3.22 -7.26
CA TYR A 184 -9.93 1.86 -7.01
C TYR A 184 -10.55 0.82 -7.93
N ASN A 185 -11.88 0.90 -8.12
CA ASN A 185 -12.57 -0.02 -9.02
C ASN A 185 -12.01 0.10 -10.45
N LEU A 186 -11.63 1.31 -10.89
CA LEU A 186 -10.95 1.49 -12.17
C LEU A 186 -9.55 0.84 -12.21
N ILE A 187 -8.80 0.86 -11.10
CA ILE A 187 -7.48 0.20 -10.98
C ILE A 187 -7.63 -1.32 -10.97
N ILE A 188 -8.46 -1.91 -10.09
CA ILE A 188 -8.68 -3.36 -10.01
C ILE A 188 -9.19 -3.92 -11.33
N LYS A 189 -10.14 -3.22 -11.96
CA LYS A 189 -10.70 -3.61 -13.26
C LYS A 189 -9.76 -3.31 -14.43
N LYS A 190 -8.50 -2.94 -14.14
CA LYS A 190 -7.44 -2.75 -15.13
C LYS A 190 -7.77 -1.67 -16.18
N ALA A 191 -8.64 -0.72 -15.84
CA ALA A 191 -8.92 0.46 -16.65
C ALA A 191 -7.91 1.59 -16.40
N ILE A 192 -7.32 1.63 -15.21
CA ILE A 192 -6.13 2.42 -14.92
C ILE A 192 -5.04 1.42 -14.55
N LYS A 193 -3.92 1.41 -15.27
CA LYS A 193 -2.84 0.44 -15.04
C LYS A 193 -1.52 1.15 -14.81
N PRO A 194 -0.66 0.66 -13.92
CA PRO A 194 0.72 1.12 -13.84
C PRO A 194 1.40 0.91 -15.20
N ILE A 195 2.23 1.87 -15.61
CA ILE A 195 3.10 1.72 -16.77
C ILE A 195 4.36 1.00 -16.30
N ASP A 196 4.65 -0.17 -16.86
CA ASP A 196 5.91 -0.87 -16.63
C ASP A 196 7.05 0.01 -17.15
N ILE A 197 7.98 0.38 -16.27
CA ILE A 197 9.21 1.15 -16.58
C ILE A 197 10.37 0.19 -16.70
#